data_AF-A0A395J3I1-F1
#
_entry.id   AF-A0A395J3I1-F1
#
_cell.length_a   1.000
_cell.length_b   1.000
_cell.length_c   1.000
_cell.angle_alpha   90.00
_cell.angle_beta   90.00
_cell.angle_gamma   90.00
#
_symmetry.space_group_name_H-M   'P 1'
#
loop_
_entity.id
_entity.type
_entity.pdbx_description
1 polymer ?
#
loop_
_entity_poly.entity_id
_entity_poly.type
_entity_poly.pdbx_seq_one_letter_code
_entity_poly.pdbx_strand_id
1 'polypeptide(L)'
;MDLLRQYSSEAAAEVNDGIKILVIGAGGLGCEILKNLALSGFKTIHVIDMDTIDVSNLNRQFLFRHSDVGKSKAEVAAKFVEKRIALKLDAGSNSTLVDMVDLDNHESLKPLIDGGTEGFKGQSRVIYPTMTSCIECQLDMHAPRAAVPLCTLATIPRQPEHCIEWAHIMAWEQEKPFPKLDNDDPEHITWLYKKALARAQEFKIPAIASTNAIIAASCCNEAFKIAVSTNPALGMQENYMMYSGNDSIYTYTFKHEKKDDCPVCGNAARSLSIDPNVTLQEFIDSLAHRPEAQLKKPSIRSADNKSLYMQSPESLRVKTEHNLTRRMGK
;
A
#
# COMPACT_ATOMS: atom_id res chain seq x y z
N MET A 1 21.38 8.44 32.76
CA MET A 1 20.07 8.77 32.15
C MET A 1 20.00 10.23 31.70
N ASP A 2 20.70 11.16 32.35
CA ASP A 2 20.63 12.58 32.00
C ASP A 2 21.31 12.96 30.67
N LEU A 3 22.43 12.31 30.32
CA LEU A 3 23.05 12.45 28.99
C LEU A 3 22.10 12.00 27.85
N LEU A 4 21.40 10.88 28.01
CA LEU A 4 20.42 10.40 27.01
C LEU A 4 19.22 11.35 26.88
N ARG A 5 18.77 11.95 27.99
CA ARG A 5 17.71 12.98 27.95
C ARG A 5 18.18 14.24 27.22
N GLN A 6 19.41 14.68 27.48
CA GLN A 6 20.00 15.88 26.87
C GLN A 6 20.22 15.70 25.37
N TYR A 7 20.76 14.56 24.92
CA TYR A 7 20.84 14.22 23.49
C TYR A 7 19.45 14.09 22.85
N SER A 8 18.45 13.54 23.54
CA SER A 8 17.08 13.47 22.99
C SER A 8 16.42 14.85 22.86
N SER A 9 16.72 15.78 23.77
CA SER A 9 16.21 17.16 23.67
C SER A 9 16.89 17.95 22.56
N GLU A 10 18.17 17.69 22.29
CA GLU A 10 18.90 18.33 21.18
C GLU A 10 18.48 17.73 19.83
N ALA A 11 18.35 16.40 19.71
CA ALA A 11 17.85 15.75 18.49
C ALA A 11 16.36 16.08 18.21
N ALA A 12 15.52 16.22 19.25
CA ALA A 12 14.16 16.72 19.09
C ALA A 12 14.11 18.21 18.71
N ALA A 13 15.17 18.98 19.01
CA ALA A 13 15.31 20.36 18.56
C ALA A 13 15.76 20.45 17.08
N GLU A 14 16.32 19.38 16.51
CA GLU A 14 16.68 19.32 15.08
C GLU A 14 15.47 19.07 14.16
N VAL A 15 14.40 18.45 14.67
CA VAL A 15 13.14 18.30 13.93
C VAL A 15 12.43 19.64 13.88
N ASN A 16 12.74 20.42 12.85
CA ASN A 16 12.18 21.74 12.61
C ASN A 16 10.64 21.68 12.48
N ASP A 17 9.94 22.62 13.12
CA ASP A 17 8.48 22.81 13.04
C ASP A 17 7.97 23.00 11.60
N GLY A 18 8.84 23.43 10.68
CA GLY A 18 8.54 23.54 9.25
C GLY A 18 8.34 22.21 8.53
N ILE A 19 8.76 21.08 9.10
CA ILE A 19 8.67 19.76 8.47
C ILE A 19 7.24 19.22 8.61
N LYS A 20 6.65 18.84 7.47
CA LYS A 20 5.31 18.28 7.38
C LYS A 20 5.38 16.86 6.86
N ILE A 21 4.76 15.92 7.57
CA ILE A 21 4.66 14.53 7.14
C ILE A 21 3.21 14.20 6.82
N LEU A 22 2.99 13.48 5.72
CA LEU A 22 1.72 12.85 5.42
C LEU A 22 1.83 11.33 5.62
N VAL A 23 0.97 10.77 6.46
CA VAL A 23 0.81 9.34 6.69
C VAL A 23 -0.44 8.87 5.96
N ILE A 24 -0.28 7.86 5.11
CA ILE A 24 -1.39 7.25 4.35
C ILE A 24 -1.69 5.89 4.96
N GLY A 25 -2.89 5.75 5.50
CA GLY A 25 -3.34 4.61 6.29
C GLY A 25 -3.15 4.83 7.79
N ALA A 26 -4.20 4.58 8.55
CA ALA A 26 -4.26 4.61 10.01
C ALA A 26 -4.51 3.21 10.60
N GLY A 27 -4.47 2.15 9.79
CA GLY A 27 -4.59 0.76 10.24
C GLY A 27 -3.24 0.11 10.56
N GLY A 28 -3.17 -0.66 11.65
CA GLY A 28 -2.05 -1.55 12.01
C GLY A 28 -0.70 -0.84 12.01
N LEU A 29 0.02 -0.95 10.89
CA LEU A 29 1.25 -0.21 10.60
C LEU A 29 1.07 1.32 10.78
N GLY A 30 -0.03 1.90 10.29
CA GLY A 30 -0.31 3.33 10.40
C GLY A 30 -0.42 3.82 11.85
N CYS A 31 -1.04 3.04 12.73
CA CYS A 31 -1.10 3.34 14.17
C CYS A 31 0.30 3.43 14.80
N GLU A 32 1.17 2.48 14.46
CA GLU A 32 2.56 2.44 14.93
C GLU A 32 3.37 3.62 14.37
N ILE A 33 3.21 3.94 13.08
CA ILE A 33 3.88 5.07 12.43
C ILE A 33 3.50 6.39 13.10
N LEU A 34 2.20 6.65 13.30
CA LEU A 34 1.74 7.89 13.95
C LEU A 34 2.33 8.04 15.37
N LYS A 35 2.32 6.96 16.14
CA LYS A 35 2.91 6.92 17.49
C LYS A 35 4.42 7.22 17.42
N ASN A 36 5.15 6.54 16.54
CA ASN A 36 6.59 6.70 16.40
C ASN A 36 6.97 8.13 15.96
N LEU A 37 6.36 8.65 14.89
CA LEU A 37 6.66 9.99 14.39
C LEU A 37 6.37 11.07 15.43
N ALA A 38 5.23 10.98 16.13
CA ALA A 38 4.87 11.91 17.19
C ALA A 38 5.89 11.89 18.35
N LEU A 39 6.39 10.70 18.72
CA LEU A 39 7.41 10.55 19.76
C LEU A 39 8.82 10.95 19.29
N SER A 40 9.09 10.93 17.98
CA SER A 40 10.35 11.39 17.38
C SER A 40 10.43 12.91 17.20
N GLY A 41 9.42 13.67 17.63
CA GLY A 41 9.45 15.13 17.64
C GLY A 41 8.72 15.83 16.49
N PHE A 42 8.21 15.08 15.49
CA PHE A 42 7.45 15.67 14.38
C PHE A 42 6.17 16.35 14.87
N LYS A 43 6.02 17.65 14.55
CA LYS A 43 4.91 18.49 15.03
C LYS A 43 3.76 18.61 14.07
N THR A 44 3.99 18.52 12.77
CA THR A 44 2.94 18.67 11.76
C THR A 44 2.78 17.36 10.99
N ILE A 45 1.77 16.58 11.36
CA ILE A 45 1.48 15.28 10.76
C ILE A 45 0.07 15.35 10.16
N HIS A 46 -0.08 14.90 8.92
CA HIS A 46 -1.37 14.70 8.29
C HIS A 46 -1.62 13.19 8.20
N VAL A 47 -2.85 12.75 8.44
CA VAL A 47 -3.24 11.34 8.27
C VAL A 47 -4.43 11.22 7.33
N ILE A 48 -4.36 10.27 6.40
CA ILE A 48 -5.48 9.94 5.51
C ILE A 48 -5.79 8.46 5.66
N ASP A 49 -7.05 8.12 5.92
CA ASP A 49 -7.56 6.76 5.91
C ASP A 49 -9.05 6.82 5.58
N MET A 50 -9.47 6.04 4.57
CA MET A 50 -10.85 6.04 4.07
C MET A 50 -11.73 5.01 4.78
N ASP A 51 -11.16 4.17 5.64
CA ASP A 51 -11.89 3.14 6.36
C ASP A 51 -12.53 3.67 7.65
N THR A 52 -13.59 2.99 8.07
CA THR A 52 -14.15 3.07 9.41
C THR A 52 -13.58 1.98 10.33
N ILE A 53 -13.62 2.22 11.64
CA ILE A 53 -13.14 1.29 12.65
C ILE A 53 -14.10 0.10 12.77
N ASP A 54 -13.55 -1.11 12.68
CA ASP A 54 -14.27 -2.36 12.93
C ASP A 54 -13.76 -3.07 14.20
N VAL A 55 -14.58 -3.94 14.80
CA VAL A 55 -14.21 -4.70 16.00
C VAL A 55 -12.94 -5.54 15.79
N SER A 56 -12.73 -6.12 14.60
CA SER A 56 -11.49 -6.87 14.29
C SER A 56 -10.24 -6.03 14.31
N ASN A 57 -10.35 -4.70 14.23
CA ASN A 57 -9.19 -3.83 14.20
C ASN A 57 -8.54 -3.73 15.60
N LEU A 58 -9.33 -3.92 16.66
CA LEU A 58 -8.92 -3.65 18.05
C LEU A 58 -7.81 -4.56 18.56
N ASN A 59 -7.57 -5.71 17.94
CA ASN A 59 -6.49 -6.63 18.35
C ASN A 59 -5.08 -6.14 17.97
N ARG A 60 -4.96 -5.21 17.02
CA ARG A 60 -3.66 -4.73 16.49
C ARG A 60 -3.58 -3.22 16.27
N GLN A 61 -4.70 -2.51 16.36
CA GLN A 61 -4.80 -1.06 16.11
C GLN A 61 -5.06 -0.36 17.44
N PHE A 62 -4.01 -0.23 18.25
CA PHE A 62 -4.09 0.19 19.66
C PHE A 62 -4.52 1.65 19.87
N LEU A 63 -4.67 2.44 18.81
CA LEU A 63 -5.26 3.79 18.87
C LEU A 63 -6.79 3.76 19.03
N PHE A 64 -7.43 2.62 18.76
CA PHE A 64 -8.89 2.51 18.76
C PHE A 64 -9.42 1.77 19.99
N ARG A 65 -10.65 2.08 20.39
CA ARG A 65 -11.38 1.40 21.48
C ARG A 65 -12.71 0.87 20.96
N HIS A 66 -13.34 -0.01 21.75
CA HIS A 66 -14.69 -0.51 21.45
C HIS A 66 -15.71 0.63 21.24
N SER A 67 -15.56 1.74 21.96
CA SER A 67 -16.40 2.94 21.82
C SER A 67 -16.22 3.70 20.50
N ASP A 68 -15.22 3.32 19.69
CA ASP A 68 -14.88 4.01 18.44
C ASP A 68 -15.31 3.25 17.20
N VAL A 69 -15.85 2.03 17.35
CA VAL A 69 -16.37 1.22 16.25
C VAL A 69 -17.41 2.02 15.45
N GLY A 70 -17.28 1.99 14.12
CA GLY A 70 -18.12 2.73 13.17
C GLY A 70 -17.64 4.16 12.87
N LYS A 71 -16.67 4.71 13.62
CA LYS A 71 -16.10 6.04 13.35
C LYS A 71 -14.97 5.96 12.32
N SER A 72 -14.61 7.10 11.73
CA SER A 72 -13.43 7.21 10.84
C SER A 72 -12.14 6.85 11.58
N LYS A 73 -11.30 6.00 10.97
CA LYS A 73 -9.98 5.66 11.52
C LYS A 73 -9.07 6.88 11.62
N ALA A 74 -9.00 7.69 10.57
CA ALA A 74 -8.14 8.86 10.50
C ALA A 74 -8.46 9.86 11.62
N GLU A 75 -9.74 10.20 11.81
CA GLU A 75 -10.16 11.17 12.83
C GLU A 75 -9.90 10.67 14.26
N VAL A 76 -10.21 9.42 14.55
CA VAL A 76 -10.01 8.86 15.89
C VAL A 76 -8.52 8.71 16.19
N ALA A 77 -7.71 8.28 15.20
CA ALA A 77 -6.27 8.18 15.35
C ALA A 77 -5.64 9.55 15.64
N ALA A 78 -6.03 10.59 14.90
CA ALA A 78 -5.59 11.96 15.11
C ALA A 78 -5.88 12.44 16.54
N LYS A 79 -7.15 12.39 16.94
CA LYS A 79 -7.60 12.81 18.27
C LYS A 79 -6.91 12.05 19.40
N PHE A 80 -6.66 10.75 19.21
CA PHE A 80 -6.01 9.92 20.22
C PHE A 80 -4.55 10.33 20.46
N VAL A 81 -3.82 10.66 19.40
CA VAL A 81 -2.40 11.07 19.46
C VAL A 81 -2.28 12.50 19.98
N GLU A 82 -3.07 13.44 19.47
CA GLU A 82 -3.05 14.86 19.91
C GLU A 82 -3.35 15.02 21.40
N LYS A 83 -4.22 14.17 21.96
CA LYS A 83 -4.52 14.17 23.39
C LYS A 83 -3.30 13.82 24.26
N ARG A 84 -2.28 13.17 23.69
CA ARG A 84 -1.11 12.65 24.42
C ARG A 84 0.17 13.42 24.13
N ILE A 85 0.30 13.96 22.92
CA ILE A 85 1.50 14.63 22.45
C ILE A 85 1.06 15.97 21.85
N ALA A 86 1.66 17.06 22.32
CA ALA A 86 1.41 18.39 21.77
C ALA A 86 2.02 18.48 20.36
N LEU A 87 1.16 18.31 19.36
CA LEU A 87 1.43 18.41 17.93
C LEU A 87 0.13 18.75 17.20
N LYS A 88 0.24 19.08 15.91
CA LYS A 88 -0.90 19.28 15.01
C LYS A 88 -1.10 18.03 14.16
N LEU A 89 -2.27 17.40 14.28
CA LEU A 89 -2.65 16.24 13.47
C LEU A 89 -3.94 16.49 12.70
N ASP A 90 -3.83 16.70 11.38
CA ASP A 90 -4.99 16.92 10.53
C ASP A 90 -5.41 15.60 9.84
N ALA A 91 -6.65 15.17 10.04
CA ALA A 91 -7.25 14.06 9.31
C ALA A 91 -7.80 14.54 7.96
N GLY A 92 -7.27 14.00 6.86
CA GLY A 92 -7.69 14.32 5.50
C GLY A 92 -8.72 13.34 4.95
N SER A 93 -9.63 13.85 4.11
CA SER A 93 -10.66 13.06 3.41
C SER A 93 -10.39 12.88 1.90
N ASN A 94 -9.28 13.40 1.39
CA ASN A 94 -8.87 13.26 -0.01
C ASN A 94 -8.00 12.01 -0.18
N SER A 95 -8.17 11.26 -1.27
CA SER A 95 -7.49 9.98 -1.50
C SER A 95 -6.41 10.02 -2.59
N THR A 96 -6.16 11.17 -3.21
CA THR A 96 -5.26 11.28 -4.37
C THR A 96 -4.02 12.10 -4.05
N LEU A 97 -2.85 11.47 -4.17
CA LEU A 97 -1.56 12.15 -4.26
C LEU A 97 -1.35 12.65 -5.69
N VAL A 98 -0.97 13.92 -5.82
CA VAL A 98 -0.57 14.54 -7.09
C VAL A 98 0.79 15.23 -6.91
N ASP A 99 1.56 15.31 -7.99
CA ASP A 99 2.78 16.13 -8.07
C ASP A 99 3.80 15.86 -6.94
N MET A 100 4.23 14.60 -6.83
CA MET A 100 5.29 14.18 -5.90
C MET A 100 6.63 14.88 -6.16
N VAL A 101 6.84 15.34 -7.40
CA VAL A 101 7.94 16.22 -7.80
C VAL A 101 7.47 17.03 -9.00
N ASP A 102 7.70 18.33 -8.95
CA ASP A 102 7.67 19.23 -10.10
C ASP A 102 8.98 19.09 -10.86
N LEU A 103 8.89 18.77 -12.16
CA LEU A 103 10.06 18.55 -13.02
C LEU A 103 10.85 19.84 -13.24
N ASP A 104 10.20 21.01 -13.12
CA ASP A 104 10.83 22.32 -13.26
C ASP A 104 11.40 22.83 -11.92
N ASN A 105 11.07 22.18 -10.80
CA ASN A 105 11.55 22.53 -9.47
C ASN A 105 11.94 21.28 -8.66
N HIS A 106 13.22 20.91 -8.71
CA HIS A 106 13.75 19.76 -7.97
C HIS A 106 13.59 19.86 -6.44
N GLU A 107 13.48 21.06 -5.86
CA GLU A 107 13.26 21.24 -4.42
C GLU A 107 11.84 20.85 -3.99
N SER A 108 10.91 20.70 -4.94
CA SER A 108 9.54 20.25 -4.68
C SER A 108 9.42 18.74 -4.43
N LEU A 109 10.54 18.00 -4.56
CA LEU A 109 10.60 16.55 -4.42
C LEU A 109 10.13 16.13 -3.03
N LYS A 110 9.17 15.22 -3.01
CA LYS A 110 8.60 14.62 -1.80
C LYS A 110 9.08 13.17 -1.71
N PRO A 111 10.02 12.84 -0.80
CA PRO A 111 10.43 11.46 -0.58
C PRO A 111 9.23 10.63 -0.12
N LEU A 112 9.12 9.41 -0.64
CA LEU A 112 8.08 8.46 -0.25
C LEU A 112 8.73 7.31 0.52
N ILE A 113 8.21 7.04 1.71
CA ILE A 113 8.59 5.88 2.51
C ILE A 113 7.40 4.94 2.51
N ASP A 114 7.61 3.74 2.00
CA ASP A 114 6.58 2.71 1.92
C ASP A 114 6.95 1.54 2.82
N GLY A 115 5.98 1.12 3.63
CA GLY A 115 6.10 -0.01 4.54
C GLY A 115 5.01 -1.02 4.24
N GLY A 116 5.39 -2.30 4.17
CA GLY A 116 4.46 -3.40 3.95
C GLY A 116 4.70 -4.54 4.93
N THR A 117 3.63 -5.25 5.27
CA THR A 117 3.67 -6.38 6.21
C THR A 117 2.74 -7.49 5.75
N GLU A 118 3.18 -8.73 5.86
CA GLU A 118 2.37 -9.92 5.64
C GLU A 118 2.81 -11.02 6.62
N GLY A 119 1.96 -11.34 7.60
CA GLY A 119 2.31 -12.31 8.64
C GLY A 119 3.57 -11.90 9.41
N PHE A 120 4.61 -12.74 9.38
CA PHE A 120 5.92 -12.47 9.99
C PHE A 120 6.94 -11.87 9.01
N LYS A 121 6.51 -11.47 7.81
CA LYS A 121 7.36 -10.83 6.81
C LYS A 121 6.96 -9.36 6.65
N GLY A 122 7.91 -8.55 6.24
CA GLY A 122 7.62 -7.17 5.86
C GLY A 122 8.79 -6.51 5.16
N GLN A 123 8.57 -5.27 4.77
CA GLN A 123 9.55 -4.46 4.09
C GLN A 123 9.40 -2.99 4.44
N SER A 124 10.49 -2.26 4.38
CA SER A 124 10.49 -0.81 4.29
C SER A 124 11.34 -0.38 3.10
N ARG A 125 10.84 0.55 2.30
CA ARG A 125 11.56 1.10 1.15
C ARG A 125 11.45 2.61 1.12
N VAL A 126 12.49 3.25 0.59
CA VAL A 126 12.52 4.70 0.39
C VAL A 126 12.64 4.98 -1.11
N ILE A 127 11.73 5.82 -1.58
CA ILE A 127 11.59 6.19 -2.98
C ILE A 127 11.81 7.70 -3.08
N TYR A 128 12.86 8.08 -3.81
CA TYR A 128 13.04 9.43 -4.31
C TYR A 128 12.47 9.47 -5.74
N PRO A 129 11.32 10.14 -5.96
CA PRO A 129 10.69 10.22 -7.27
C PRO A 129 11.70 10.56 -8.37
N THR A 130 11.57 9.89 -9.51
CA THR A 130 12.46 9.99 -10.70
C THR A 130 13.92 9.57 -10.51
N MET A 131 14.42 9.43 -9.28
CA MET A 131 15.83 9.11 -9.00
C MET A 131 16.05 7.64 -8.65
N THR A 132 15.26 7.08 -7.72
CA THR A 132 15.35 5.67 -7.34
C THR A 132 14.25 4.84 -8.02
N SER A 133 14.28 3.51 -7.82
CA SER A 133 13.18 2.65 -8.26
C SER A 133 11.89 3.05 -7.56
N CYS A 134 10.81 3.24 -8.33
CA CYS A 134 9.49 3.54 -7.79
C CYS A 134 8.70 2.25 -7.52
N ILE A 135 7.46 2.36 -7.02
CA ILE A 135 6.57 1.20 -6.81
C ILE A 135 6.40 0.40 -8.12
N GLU A 136 6.22 1.10 -9.24
CA GLU A 136 6.03 0.47 -10.55
C GLU A 136 7.26 -0.33 -11.01
N CYS A 137 8.47 0.15 -10.69
CA CYS A 137 9.69 -0.61 -10.98
C CYS A 137 9.71 -1.97 -10.27
N GLN A 138 8.96 -2.10 -9.18
CA GLN A 138 8.97 -3.24 -8.26
C GLN A 138 7.72 -4.13 -8.42
N LEU A 139 6.85 -3.88 -9.42
CA LEU A 139 5.61 -4.64 -9.62
C LEU A 139 5.81 -6.15 -9.76
N ASP A 140 6.93 -6.56 -10.34
CA ASP A 140 7.34 -7.95 -10.51
C ASP A 140 7.78 -8.62 -9.20
N MET A 141 8.20 -7.85 -8.21
CA MET A 141 8.50 -8.36 -6.86
C MET A 141 7.24 -8.65 -6.05
N HIS A 142 6.10 -8.02 -6.41
CA HIS A 142 4.82 -8.38 -5.83
C HIS A 142 4.45 -9.75 -6.39
N ALA A 143 4.70 -10.79 -5.60
CA ALA A 143 4.39 -12.15 -6.00
C ALA A 143 2.92 -12.20 -6.47
N PRO A 144 2.63 -12.78 -7.65
CA PRO A 144 1.24 -13.07 -8.00
C PRO A 144 0.68 -13.90 -6.85
N ARG A 145 -0.52 -13.53 -6.37
CA ARG A 145 -1.16 -14.26 -5.27
C ARG A 145 -1.22 -15.73 -5.66
N ALA A 146 -0.36 -16.54 -5.04
CA ALA A 146 -0.30 -17.96 -5.37
C ALA A 146 -1.69 -18.54 -5.07
N ALA A 147 -2.26 -19.25 -6.05
CA ALA A 147 -3.51 -19.97 -5.81
C ALA A 147 -3.28 -20.90 -4.62
N VAL A 148 -4.00 -20.67 -3.53
CA VAL A 148 -3.83 -21.45 -2.31
C VAL A 148 -4.38 -22.85 -2.59
N PRO A 149 -3.60 -23.93 -2.39
CA PRO A 149 -4.09 -25.28 -2.64
C PRO A 149 -5.37 -25.57 -1.83
N LEU A 150 -6.37 -26.19 -2.46
CA LEU A 150 -7.65 -26.53 -1.81
C LEU A 150 -7.46 -27.31 -0.51
N CYS A 151 -6.46 -28.20 -0.44
CA CYS A 151 -6.14 -28.94 0.77
C CYS A 151 -5.72 -28.01 1.92
N THR A 152 -4.99 -26.93 1.65
CA THR A 152 -4.57 -25.93 2.64
C THR A 152 -5.76 -25.11 3.13
N LEU A 153 -6.64 -24.69 2.21
CA LEU A 153 -7.88 -23.99 2.56
C LEU A 153 -8.79 -24.86 3.43
N ALA A 154 -8.95 -26.13 3.07
CA ALA A 154 -9.86 -27.07 3.73
C ALA A 154 -9.38 -27.50 5.13
N THR A 155 -8.07 -27.68 5.33
CA THR A 155 -7.55 -28.39 6.52
C THR A 155 -6.73 -27.52 7.48
N ILE A 156 -5.74 -26.76 6.98
CA ILE A 156 -4.78 -26.04 7.84
C ILE A 156 -4.50 -24.66 7.24
N PRO A 157 -5.41 -23.68 7.44
CA PRO A 157 -5.16 -22.30 7.05
C PRO A 157 -4.02 -21.72 7.90
N ARG A 158 -3.13 -20.93 7.28
CA ARG A 158 -1.90 -20.40 7.91
C ARG A 158 -1.88 -18.88 7.95
N GLN A 159 -2.64 -18.24 7.07
CA GLN A 159 -2.75 -16.79 6.95
C GLN A 159 -4.23 -16.41 6.89
N PRO A 160 -4.62 -15.18 7.31
CA PRO A 160 -6.01 -14.74 7.29
C PRO A 160 -6.68 -14.87 5.92
N GLU A 161 -5.90 -14.68 4.84
CA GLU A 161 -6.32 -14.82 3.44
C GLU A 161 -6.85 -16.24 3.16
N HIS A 162 -6.26 -17.27 3.77
CA HIS A 162 -6.75 -18.64 3.61
C HIS A 162 -8.14 -18.81 4.22
N CYS A 163 -8.46 -18.08 5.29
CA CYS A 163 -9.79 -18.11 5.89
C CYS A 163 -10.81 -17.34 5.05
N ILE A 164 -10.40 -16.24 4.42
CA ILE A 164 -11.25 -15.48 3.49
C ILE A 164 -11.54 -16.33 2.26
N GLU A 165 -10.52 -16.94 1.65
CA GLU A 165 -10.69 -17.77 0.46
C GLU A 165 -11.48 -19.05 0.76
N TRP A 166 -11.30 -19.64 1.95
CA TRP A 166 -12.15 -20.72 2.42
C TRP A 166 -13.61 -20.28 2.57
N ALA A 167 -13.85 -19.10 3.14
CA ALA A 167 -15.21 -18.58 3.30
C ALA A 167 -15.87 -18.31 1.93
N HIS A 168 -15.10 -17.76 1.00
CA HIS A 168 -15.50 -17.42 -0.36
C HIS A 168 -15.84 -18.67 -1.19
N ILE A 169 -14.97 -19.68 -1.21
CA ILE A 169 -15.13 -20.83 -2.09
C ILE A 169 -15.93 -21.94 -1.41
N MET A 170 -15.59 -22.29 -0.17
CA MET A 170 -16.11 -23.49 0.47
C MET A 170 -17.31 -23.21 1.35
N ALA A 171 -17.22 -22.25 2.28
CA ALA A 171 -18.32 -21.97 3.20
C ALA A 171 -19.53 -21.41 2.46
N TRP A 172 -19.31 -20.53 1.48
CA TRP A 172 -20.38 -19.96 0.67
C TRP A 172 -21.14 -21.03 -0.12
N GLU A 173 -20.44 -21.98 -0.73
CA GLU A 173 -21.07 -23.07 -1.48
C GLU A 173 -21.85 -24.04 -0.58
N GLN A 174 -21.35 -24.29 0.64
CA GLN A 174 -21.99 -25.17 1.62
C GLN A 174 -23.25 -24.55 2.21
N GLU A 175 -23.17 -23.28 2.62
CA GLU A 175 -24.26 -22.62 3.35
C GLU A 175 -25.23 -21.87 2.45
N LYS A 176 -24.79 -21.50 1.23
CA LYS A 176 -25.56 -20.71 0.25
C LYS A 176 -26.37 -19.58 0.90
N PRO A 177 -25.71 -18.69 1.67
CA PRO A 177 -26.39 -17.65 2.44
C PRO A 177 -27.22 -16.72 1.54
N PHE A 178 -26.79 -16.54 0.29
CA PHE A 178 -27.46 -15.75 -0.74
C PHE A 178 -27.39 -16.47 -2.09
N PRO A 179 -28.26 -16.15 -3.07
CA PRO A 179 -28.32 -16.84 -4.37
C PRO A 179 -27.02 -16.78 -5.18
N LYS A 180 -26.30 -15.65 -5.10
CA LYS A 180 -25.04 -15.43 -5.78
C LYS A 180 -24.19 -14.46 -4.96
N LEU A 181 -22.90 -14.71 -4.87
CA LEU A 181 -21.98 -13.76 -4.27
C LEU A 181 -21.84 -12.51 -5.15
N ASP A 182 -22.08 -11.37 -4.51
CA ASP A 182 -21.80 -10.04 -5.03
C ASP A 182 -20.71 -9.43 -4.13
N ASN A 183 -19.56 -9.10 -4.72
CA ASN A 183 -18.41 -8.58 -3.99
C ASN A 183 -18.52 -7.07 -3.70
N ASP A 184 -19.52 -6.40 -4.26
CA ASP A 184 -19.79 -4.99 -4.02
C ASP A 184 -20.95 -4.79 -3.03
N ASP A 185 -21.63 -5.88 -2.63
CA ASP A 185 -22.71 -5.87 -1.65
C ASP A 185 -22.17 -5.91 -0.20
N PRO A 186 -22.47 -4.90 0.64
CA PRO A 186 -21.97 -4.85 2.02
C PRO A 186 -22.42 -6.02 2.90
N GLU A 187 -23.61 -6.58 2.69
CA GLU A 187 -24.12 -7.71 3.48
C GLU A 187 -23.35 -8.99 3.15
N HIS A 188 -23.08 -9.22 1.87
CA HIS A 188 -22.28 -10.36 1.41
C HIS A 188 -20.84 -10.30 1.94
N ILE A 189 -20.20 -9.13 1.82
CA ILE A 189 -18.85 -8.92 2.35
C ILE A 189 -18.82 -9.09 3.86
N THR A 190 -19.83 -8.59 4.57
CA THR A 190 -19.96 -8.78 6.02
C THR A 190 -20.10 -10.26 6.39
N TRP A 191 -20.84 -11.05 5.60
CA TRP A 191 -20.99 -12.49 5.82
C TRP A 191 -19.66 -13.22 5.64
N LEU A 192 -18.96 -12.97 4.52
CA LEU A 192 -17.66 -13.56 4.22
C LEU A 192 -16.64 -13.25 5.32
N TYR A 193 -16.58 -11.99 5.73
CA TYR A 193 -15.73 -11.53 6.80
C TYR A 193 -16.01 -12.26 8.13
N LYS A 194 -17.28 -12.37 8.54
CA LYS A 194 -17.64 -13.05 9.80
C LYS A 194 -17.23 -14.53 9.77
N LYS A 195 -17.44 -15.22 8.64
CA LYS A 195 -17.04 -16.62 8.48
C LYS A 195 -15.53 -16.80 8.48
N ALA A 196 -14.81 -15.96 7.75
CA ALA A 196 -13.36 -15.95 7.73
C ALA A 196 -12.78 -15.67 9.13
N LEU A 197 -13.34 -14.71 9.86
CA LEU A 197 -12.90 -14.36 11.21
C LEU A 197 -13.10 -15.52 12.19
N ALA A 198 -14.26 -16.18 12.16
CA ALA A 198 -14.52 -17.33 13.01
C ALA A 198 -13.51 -18.47 12.76
N ARG A 199 -13.22 -18.76 11.48
CA ARG A 199 -12.21 -19.75 11.11
C ARG A 199 -10.79 -19.32 11.50
N ALA A 200 -10.44 -18.05 11.32
CA ALA A 200 -9.14 -17.53 11.75
C ALA A 200 -8.96 -17.68 13.28
N GLN A 201 -10.02 -17.48 14.06
CA GLN A 201 -10.02 -17.70 15.51
C GLN A 201 -9.89 -19.18 15.88
N GLU A 202 -10.62 -20.07 15.18
CA GLU A 202 -10.52 -21.53 15.34
C GLU A 202 -9.08 -22.02 15.16
N PHE A 203 -8.42 -21.56 14.08
CA PHE A 203 -7.04 -21.92 13.76
C PHE A 203 -5.99 -21.01 14.42
N LYS A 204 -6.42 -20.10 15.30
CA LYS A 204 -5.57 -19.15 16.03
C LYS A 204 -4.58 -18.41 15.12
N ILE A 205 -5.01 -18.04 13.93
CA ILE A 205 -4.17 -17.34 12.95
C ILE A 205 -3.81 -15.97 13.52
N PRO A 206 -2.53 -15.70 13.82
CA PRO A 206 -2.15 -14.49 14.52
C PRO A 206 -2.27 -13.28 13.59
N ALA A 207 -2.96 -12.25 14.03
CA ALA A 207 -2.77 -10.91 13.50
C ALA A 207 -1.58 -10.29 14.27
N ILE A 208 -0.45 -10.17 13.60
CA ILE A 208 0.84 -9.99 14.29
C ILE A 208 1.13 -8.50 14.47
N ALA A 209 0.98 -8.00 15.70
CA ALA A 209 1.34 -6.63 16.07
C ALA A 209 2.85 -6.38 15.97
N SER A 210 3.68 -7.40 16.22
CA SER A 210 5.15 -7.25 16.24
C SER A 210 5.73 -6.88 14.87
N THR A 211 5.29 -7.51 13.78
CA THR A 211 5.74 -7.18 12.41
C THR A 211 5.40 -5.73 12.05
N ASN A 212 4.19 -5.28 12.39
CA ASN A 212 3.78 -3.87 12.20
C ASN A 212 4.69 -2.92 12.97
N ALA A 213 5.01 -3.24 14.22
CA ALA A 213 5.90 -2.40 15.03
C ALA A 213 7.33 -2.34 14.46
N ILE A 214 7.88 -3.48 14.00
CA ILE A 214 9.22 -3.56 13.39
C ILE A 214 9.28 -2.71 12.11
N ILE A 215 8.32 -2.91 11.19
CA ILE A 215 8.31 -2.18 9.92
C ILE A 215 8.01 -0.69 10.14
N ALA A 216 7.09 -0.33 11.03
CA ALA A 216 6.82 1.06 11.37
C ALA A 216 8.04 1.76 11.95
N ALA A 217 8.79 1.08 12.82
CA ALA A 217 10.03 1.61 13.38
C ALA A 217 11.07 1.86 12.28
N SER A 218 11.23 0.92 11.34
CA SER A 218 12.11 1.11 10.18
C SER A 218 11.70 2.33 9.35
N CYS A 219 10.42 2.42 8.95
CA CYS A 219 9.92 3.55 8.17
C CYS A 219 10.10 4.90 8.89
N CYS A 220 9.83 4.96 10.19
CA CYS A 220 9.97 6.21 10.96
C CYS A 220 11.43 6.61 11.16
N ASN A 221 12.34 5.64 11.28
CA ASN A 221 13.78 5.91 11.30
C ASN A 221 14.23 6.53 9.98
N GLU A 222 13.77 6.02 8.84
CA GLU A 222 14.07 6.63 7.55
C GLU A 222 13.48 8.04 7.42
N ALA A 223 12.24 8.26 7.90
CA ALA A 223 11.63 9.59 7.93
C ALA A 223 12.47 10.58 8.74
N PHE A 224 12.94 10.14 9.92
CA PHE A 224 13.82 10.92 10.77
C PHE A 224 15.15 11.23 10.07
N LYS A 225 15.85 10.22 9.56
CA LYS A 225 17.13 10.40 8.84
C LYS A 225 17.01 11.38 7.67
N ILE A 226 15.94 11.28 6.89
CA ILE A 226 15.69 12.20 5.76
C ILE A 226 15.42 13.62 6.26
N ALA A 227 14.62 13.76 7.33
CA ALA A 227 14.22 15.06 7.88
C ALA A 227 15.40 15.84 8.49
N VAL A 228 16.28 15.16 9.24
CA VAL A 228 17.34 15.82 10.01
C VAL A 228 18.76 15.59 9.45
N SER A 229 18.92 14.72 8.45
CA SER A 229 20.22 14.41 7.83
C SER A 229 21.29 13.89 8.81
N THR A 230 20.88 13.28 9.94
CA THR A 230 21.79 12.77 10.98
C THR A 230 22.53 11.50 10.58
N ASN A 231 21.95 10.70 9.68
CA ASN A 231 22.53 9.47 9.16
C ASN A 231 22.10 9.25 7.70
N PRO A 232 22.87 8.46 6.91
CA PRO A 232 22.42 8.03 5.59
C PRO A 232 21.09 7.26 5.69
N ALA A 233 20.10 7.73 4.95
CA ALA A 233 18.83 7.05 4.76
C ALA A 233 18.93 6.00 3.66
N LEU A 234 17.99 5.05 3.65
CA LEU A 234 17.70 4.26 2.48
C LEU A 234 17.37 5.19 1.29
N GLY A 235 17.79 4.81 0.09
CA GLY A 235 17.63 5.62 -1.11
C GLY A 235 18.58 5.21 -2.23
N MET A 236 19.55 6.07 -2.53
CA MET A 236 20.36 5.95 -3.75
C MET A 236 21.22 4.69 -3.81
N GLN A 237 21.85 4.32 -2.70
CA GLN A 237 22.73 3.15 -2.63
C GLN A 237 21.98 1.88 -2.27
N GLU A 238 21.06 1.95 -1.30
CA GLU A 238 20.21 0.84 -0.91
C GLU A 238 18.85 1.42 -0.57
N ASN A 239 17.79 1.07 -1.30
CA ASN A 239 16.45 1.64 -1.13
C ASN A 239 15.45 0.66 -0.53
N TYR A 240 15.86 -0.58 -0.25
CA TYR A 240 14.94 -1.64 0.15
C TYR A 240 15.51 -2.41 1.32
N MET A 241 14.72 -2.53 2.39
CA MET A 241 14.98 -3.43 3.51
C MET A 241 13.84 -4.45 3.59
N MET A 242 14.20 -5.73 3.64
CA MET A 242 13.27 -6.83 3.89
C MET A 242 13.48 -7.41 5.29
N TYR A 243 12.38 -7.84 5.90
CA TYR A 243 12.33 -8.51 7.20
C TYR A 243 11.61 -9.86 7.05
N SER A 244 12.17 -10.89 7.68
CA SER A 244 11.54 -12.20 7.84
C SER A 244 11.68 -12.67 9.28
N GLY A 245 10.55 -13.01 9.89
CA GLY A 245 10.41 -13.48 11.26
C GLY A 245 9.95 -14.94 11.39
N ASN A 246 9.91 -15.71 10.30
CA ASN A 246 9.32 -17.06 10.28
C ASN A 246 10.08 -18.06 11.17
N ASP A 247 11.42 -18.10 11.04
CA ASP A 247 12.28 -19.05 11.75
C ASP A 247 13.23 -18.37 12.73
N SER A 248 13.56 -17.09 12.48
CA SER A 248 14.41 -16.24 13.31
C SER A 248 14.20 -14.77 12.91
N ILE A 249 14.95 -13.84 13.51
CA ILE A 249 14.97 -12.43 13.10
C ILE A 249 16.01 -12.27 11.99
N TYR A 250 15.54 -12.07 10.76
CA TYR A 250 16.39 -11.81 9.61
C TYR A 250 16.00 -10.50 8.94
N THR A 251 17.01 -9.68 8.63
CA THR A 251 16.86 -8.48 7.81
C THR A 251 17.91 -8.45 6.72
N TYR A 252 17.52 -7.99 5.53
CA TYR A 252 18.44 -7.80 4.42
C TYR A 252 18.15 -6.49 3.72
N THR A 253 19.18 -5.69 3.49
CA THR A 253 19.09 -4.40 2.82
C THR A 253 19.84 -4.49 1.51
N PHE A 254 19.26 -3.95 0.44
CA PHE A 254 19.86 -4.00 -0.89
C PHE A 254 19.35 -2.86 -1.77
N LYS A 255 20.02 -2.68 -2.91
CA LYS A 255 19.62 -1.75 -3.97
C LYS A 255 18.64 -2.42 -4.92
N HIS A 256 17.40 -1.95 -4.93
CA HIS A 256 16.47 -2.24 -6.01
C HIS A 256 16.68 -1.25 -7.15
N GLU A 257 17.08 -1.75 -8.32
CA GLU A 257 17.43 -0.91 -9.47
C GLU A 257 16.21 -0.24 -10.11
N LYS A 258 16.41 1.00 -10.56
CA LYS A 258 15.41 1.73 -11.33
C LYS A 258 15.40 1.16 -12.75
N LYS A 259 14.21 0.87 -13.28
CA LYS A 259 14.03 0.41 -14.66
C LYS A 259 13.97 1.63 -15.60
N ASP A 260 14.84 1.69 -16.60
CA ASP A 260 14.86 2.80 -17.58
C ASP A 260 13.56 2.89 -18.39
N ASP A 261 12.91 1.74 -18.61
CA ASP A 261 11.66 1.59 -19.35
C ASP A 261 10.42 1.58 -18.45
N CYS A 262 10.55 2.00 -17.19
CA CYS A 262 9.43 2.08 -16.26
C CYS A 262 8.39 3.09 -16.77
N PRO A 263 7.10 2.72 -16.86
CA PRO A 263 6.07 3.62 -17.41
C PRO A 263 5.75 4.82 -16.50
N VAL A 264 6.27 4.84 -15.26
CA VAL A 264 6.04 5.90 -14.27
C VAL A 264 7.26 6.80 -14.09
N CYS A 265 8.45 6.22 -13.86
CA CYS A 265 9.65 7.01 -13.57
C CYS A 265 10.79 6.83 -14.58
N GLY A 266 10.59 6.00 -15.59
CA GLY A 266 11.54 5.75 -16.67
C GLY A 266 11.45 6.79 -17.77
N ASN A 267 12.50 6.85 -18.60
CA ASN A 267 12.59 7.79 -19.72
C ASN A 267 12.62 7.06 -21.08
N ALA A 268 12.69 5.73 -21.09
CA ALA A 268 12.68 4.91 -22.28
C ALA A 268 11.28 4.34 -22.54
N ALA A 269 10.90 4.24 -23.82
CA ALA A 269 9.71 3.52 -24.21
C ALA A 269 9.94 2.01 -24.04
N ARG A 270 8.94 1.30 -23.53
CA ARG A 270 8.96 -0.17 -23.45
C ARG A 270 8.50 -0.77 -24.77
N SER A 271 9.34 -1.62 -25.36
CA SER A 271 8.98 -2.41 -26.54
C SER A 271 8.04 -3.55 -26.15
N LEU A 272 6.90 -3.65 -26.83
CA LEU A 272 5.95 -4.76 -26.67
C LEU A 272 5.87 -5.54 -27.98
N SER A 273 6.09 -6.85 -27.91
CA SER A 273 5.78 -7.75 -29.03
C SER A 273 4.29 -8.07 -29.03
N ILE A 274 3.65 -7.89 -30.19
CA ILE A 274 2.21 -8.04 -30.37
C ILE A 274 1.98 -8.80 -31.69
N ASP A 275 1.17 -9.85 -31.67
CA ASP A 275 0.73 -10.53 -32.89
C ASP A 275 -0.20 -9.58 -33.67
N PRO A 276 0.09 -9.25 -34.94
CA PRO A 276 -0.74 -8.33 -35.73
C PRO A 276 -2.19 -8.79 -35.92
N ASN A 277 -2.49 -10.07 -35.67
CA ASN A 277 -3.82 -10.62 -35.79
C ASN A 277 -4.71 -10.42 -34.58
N VAL A 278 -4.14 -10.09 -33.41
CA VAL A 278 -4.93 -9.83 -32.21
C VAL A 278 -5.71 -8.53 -32.37
N THR A 279 -6.90 -8.50 -31.80
CA THR A 279 -7.75 -7.32 -31.73
C THR A 279 -7.24 -6.35 -30.67
N LEU A 280 -7.64 -5.08 -30.79
CA LEU A 280 -7.34 -4.06 -29.77
C LEU A 280 -7.88 -4.45 -28.38
N GLN A 281 -9.07 -5.09 -28.33
CA GLN A 281 -9.63 -5.62 -27.08
C GLN A 281 -8.73 -6.68 -26.45
N GLU A 282 -8.34 -7.70 -27.22
CA GLU A 282 -7.46 -8.78 -26.74
C GLU A 282 -6.10 -8.23 -26.27
N PHE A 283 -5.56 -7.23 -26.97
CA PHE A 283 -4.36 -6.54 -26.53
C PHE A 283 -4.56 -5.85 -25.18
N ILE A 284 -5.62 -5.06 -25.02
CA ILE A 284 -5.95 -4.36 -23.76
C ILE A 284 -6.11 -5.36 -22.61
N ASP A 285 -6.86 -6.44 -22.82
CA ASP A 285 -7.09 -7.46 -21.80
C ASP A 285 -5.79 -8.19 -21.41
N SER A 286 -4.85 -8.33 -22.36
CA SER A 286 -3.53 -8.89 -22.07
C SER A 286 -2.72 -8.02 -21.11
N LEU A 287 -2.89 -6.69 -21.13
CA LEU A 287 -2.11 -5.76 -20.29
C LEU A 287 -2.38 -5.95 -18.79
N ALA A 288 -3.58 -6.41 -18.42
CA ALA A 288 -3.95 -6.67 -17.03
C ALA A 288 -3.18 -7.85 -16.43
N HIS A 289 -2.74 -8.81 -17.26
CA HIS A 289 -2.14 -10.07 -16.85
C HIS A 289 -0.62 -10.11 -17.04
N ARG A 290 -0.05 -9.11 -17.73
CA ARG A 290 1.40 -8.95 -17.88
C ARG A 290 2.00 -8.51 -16.54
N PRO A 291 2.91 -9.29 -15.93
CA PRO A 291 3.54 -8.95 -14.65
C PRO A 291 4.14 -7.54 -14.61
N GLU A 292 4.63 -7.09 -15.75
CA GLU A 292 5.33 -5.82 -15.93
C GLU A 292 4.43 -4.60 -16.18
N ALA A 293 3.11 -4.80 -16.36
CA ALA A 293 2.16 -3.71 -16.65
C ALA A 293 0.95 -3.73 -15.71
N GLN A 294 0.30 -4.88 -15.51
CA GLN A 294 -0.87 -5.07 -14.63
C GLN A 294 -1.98 -4.00 -14.80
N LEU A 295 -2.15 -3.46 -16.02
CA LEU A 295 -3.08 -2.38 -16.33
C LEU A 295 -4.48 -2.93 -16.56
N LYS A 296 -5.40 -2.73 -15.61
CA LYS A 296 -6.76 -3.32 -15.68
C LYS A 296 -7.67 -2.71 -16.75
N LYS A 297 -7.70 -1.38 -16.86
CA LYS A 297 -8.59 -0.65 -17.77
C LYS A 297 -7.86 0.56 -18.38
N PRO A 298 -6.81 0.34 -19.19
CA PRO A 298 -6.07 1.44 -19.79
C PRO A 298 -6.88 2.11 -20.92
N SER A 299 -6.61 3.39 -21.15
CA SER A 299 -6.93 4.08 -22.41
C SER A 299 -5.69 4.06 -23.30
N ILE A 300 -5.86 3.87 -24.61
CA ILE A 300 -4.77 3.69 -25.56
C ILE A 300 -4.81 4.79 -26.62
N ARG A 301 -3.68 5.46 -26.82
CA ARG A 301 -3.47 6.45 -27.88
C ARG A 301 -2.17 6.12 -28.62
N SER A 302 -2.14 6.39 -29.91
CA SER A 302 -0.92 6.27 -30.72
C SER A 302 -0.04 7.51 -30.61
N ALA A 303 1.22 7.40 -31.06
CA ALA A 303 2.22 8.46 -30.99
C ALA A 303 1.83 9.74 -31.75
N ASP A 304 1.00 9.62 -32.79
CA ASP A 304 0.40 10.73 -33.55
C ASP A 304 -0.83 11.34 -32.86
N ASN A 305 -1.01 11.10 -31.56
CA ASN A 305 -2.12 11.61 -30.74
C ASN A 305 -3.52 11.11 -31.13
N LYS A 306 -3.64 10.08 -31.97
CA LYS A 306 -4.94 9.48 -32.28
C LYS A 306 -5.38 8.55 -31.15
N SER A 307 -6.60 8.74 -30.66
CA SER A 307 -7.19 7.86 -29.64
C SER A 307 -7.65 6.55 -30.27
N LEU A 308 -7.00 5.45 -29.91
CA LEU A 308 -7.39 4.11 -30.34
C LEU A 308 -8.57 3.63 -29.50
N TYR A 309 -8.49 3.80 -28.17
CA TYR A 309 -9.58 3.52 -27.24
C TYR A 309 -9.50 4.40 -25.98
N MET A 310 -10.63 4.95 -25.54
CA MET A 310 -10.73 5.77 -24.33
C MET A 310 -11.74 5.15 -23.37
N GLN A 311 -11.37 4.98 -22.11
CA GLN A 311 -12.29 4.47 -21.08
C GLN A 311 -13.25 5.54 -20.57
N SER A 312 -12.82 6.81 -20.60
CA SER A 312 -13.54 7.96 -20.07
C SER A 312 -13.12 9.24 -20.82
N PRO A 313 -13.99 10.27 -20.91
CA PRO A 313 -15.42 10.25 -20.57
C PRO A 313 -16.24 9.39 -21.54
N GLU A 314 -17.47 9.06 -21.16
CA GLU A 314 -18.39 8.16 -21.90
C GLU A 314 -18.53 8.54 -23.38
N SER A 315 -18.59 9.85 -23.67
CA SER A 315 -18.68 10.37 -25.03
C SER A 315 -17.47 9.99 -25.91
N LEU A 316 -16.27 9.86 -25.34
CA LEU A 316 -15.08 9.37 -26.04
C LEU A 316 -15.03 7.85 -26.09
N ARG A 317 -15.53 7.18 -25.04
CA ARG A 317 -15.64 5.72 -25.01
C ARG A 317 -16.48 5.21 -26.17
N VAL A 318 -17.72 5.69 -26.29
CA VAL A 318 -18.64 5.31 -27.40
C VAL A 318 -18.03 5.63 -28.76
N LYS A 319 -17.34 6.78 -28.90
CA LYS A 319 -16.69 7.17 -30.16
C LYS A 319 -15.52 6.26 -30.55
N THR A 320 -14.85 5.61 -29.60
CA THR A 320 -13.65 4.80 -29.86
C THR A 320 -13.88 3.30 -29.71
N GLU A 321 -15.01 2.89 -29.13
CA GLU A 321 -15.41 1.49 -28.89
C GLU A 321 -15.40 0.64 -30.16
N HIS A 322 -15.78 1.21 -31.30
CA HIS A 322 -15.75 0.53 -32.60
C HIS A 322 -14.36 0.05 -33.03
N ASN A 323 -13.27 0.60 -32.46
CA ASN A 323 -11.91 0.16 -32.76
C ASN A 323 -11.53 -1.13 -32.01
N LEU A 324 -12.24 -1.51 -30.95
CA LEU A 324 -11.89 -2.65 -30.09
C LEU A 324 -11.84 -3.98 -30.86
N THR A 325 -12.67 -4.14 -31.89
CA THR A 325 -12.73 -5.33 -32.75
C THR A 325 -11.74 -5.30 -33.91
N ARG A 326 -11.04 -4.18 -34.12
CA ARG A 326 -10.02 -4.05 -35.17
C ARG A 326 -8.74 -4.77 -34.76
N ARG A 327 -8.07 -5.38 -35.73
CA ARG A 327 -6.78 -6.03 -35.55
C ARG A 327 -5.65 -5.01 -35.47
N MET A 328 -4.64 -5.27 -34.63
CA MET A 328 -3.51 -4.37 -34.39
C MET A 328 -2.67 -4.11 -35.64
N GLY A 329 -2.64 -5.04 -36.60
CA GLY A 329 -1.96 -4.85 -37.88
C GLY A 329 -2.69 -4.00 -38.92
N LYS A 330 -3.85 -3.38 -38.62
CA LYS A 330 -4.73 -2.69 -39.59
C LYS A 330 -5.10 -1.24 -39.26
#